data_AF-A0A972XGF8-F1
#
_entry.id   AF-A0A972XGF8-F1
#
_cell.length_a   1.000
_cell.length_b   1.000
_cell.length_c   1.000
_cell.angle_alpha   90.00
_cell.angle_beta   90.00
_cell.angle_gamma   90.00
#
_symmetry.space_group_name_H-M   'P 1'
#
loop_
_entity.id
_entity.type
_entity.pdbx_description
1 polymer ?
#
loop_
_entity_poly.entity_id
_entity_poly.type
_entity_poly.pdbx_seq_one_letter_code
_entity_poly.pdbx_strand_id
1 'polypeptide(L)'
;MTEYAAGALVRARGREWVVLPDSEPEFLILRPLGGGADDVAGVFPSLEQVEPATFPAPTTGDLGDASSAGLLRTALRIGFRSSAGPFRSLAGIAVEPRAYQYVPLMLALRQERVRILISDDVGIGKTVEAGLIAAELLAQGDAKRLAVLCSPALAEQWQAELREKFGIDAELVLTSTVRRLERGLMMNESLFERYPYVVVSTDFIKSDLRRSEFLNQCPELVIVDEAHTSVSDDAKVGKRSTHQRYELLRKLAANPDRHLILVTATPHSGKEEGFRNLLG
;
A
#
# COMPACT_ATOMS: atom_id res chain seq x y z
N MET A 1 31.59 5.40 19.36
CA MET A 1 30.85 4.53 18.42
C MET A 1 30.78 5.26 17.10
N THR A 2 31.14 4.61 16.00
CA THR A 2 30.99 5.18 14.66
C THR A 2 29.50 5.19 14.34
N GLU A 3 28.91 6.38 14.23
CA GLU A 3 27.49 6.53 13.91
C GLU A 3 27.31 6.40 12.39
N TYR A 4 26.47 5.47 11.95
CA TYR A 4 26.21 5.21 10.54
C TYR A 4 24.87 5.81 10.15
N ALA A 5 24.88 6.90 9.37
CA ALA A 5 23.66 7.55 8.92
C ALA A 5 22.90 6.70 7.89
N ALA A 6 21.58 6.84 7.84
CA ALA A 6 20.75 6.23 6.80
C ALA A 6 21.24 6.67 5.39
N GLY A 7 21.35 5.70 4.48
CA GLY A 7 21.92 5.89 3.15
C GLY A 7 23.45 5.77 3.07
N ALA A 8 24.16 5.69 4.20
CA ALA A 8 25.60 5.43 4.20
C ALA A 8 25.89 4.02 3.66
N LEU A 9 27.07 3.88 3.06
CA LEU A 9 27.60 2.61 2.61
C LEU A 9 28.46 2.00 3.72
N VAL A 10 28.24 0.73 4.01
CA VAL A 10 29.04 -0.03 4.98
C VAL A 10 29.43 -1.39 4.42
N ARG A 11 30.56 -1.91 4.85
CA ARG A 11 31.00 -3.27 4.57
C ARG A 11 30.84 -4.11 5.83
N ALA A 12 30.12 -5.22 5.69
CA ALA A 12 29.88 -6.20 6.75
C ALA A 12 29.69 -7.58 6.11
N ARG A 13 30.10 -8.66 6.79
CA ARG A 13 29.99 -10.04 6.26
C ARG A 13 30.56 -10.22 4.84
N GLY A 14 31.66 -9.52 4.51
CA GLY A 14 32.34 -9.62 3.22
C GLY A 14 31.59 -9.01 2.02
N ARG A 15 30.53 -8.23 2.23
CA ARG A 15 29.78 -7.54 1.17
C ARG A 15 29.44 -6.09 1.54
N GLU A 16 29.05 -5.32 0.55
CA GLU A 16 28.67 -3.91 0.69
C GLU A 16 27.16 -3.74 0.84
N TRP A 17 26.79 -2.85 1.75
CA TRP A 17 25.42 -2.61 2.17
C TRP A 17 25.11 -1.13 2.24
N VAL A 18 23.83 -0.80 2.10
CA VAL A 18 23.25 0.51 2.41
C VAL A 18 22.55 0.43 3.75
N VAL A 19 22.81 1.41 4.62
CA VAL A 19 22.14 1.57 5.92
C VAL A 19 20.71 2.07 5.70
N LEU A 20 19.72 1.39 6.27
CA LEU A 20 18.30 1.76 6.15
C LEU A 20 17.86 2.72 7.28
N PRO A 21 16.78 3.50 7.08
CA PRO A 21 16.31 4.51 8.03
C PRO A 21 15.99 4.00 9.44
N ASP A 22 15.56 2.75 9.55
CA ASP A 22 15.17 2.12 10.82
C ASP A 22 16.38 1.60 11.63
N SER A 23 17.61 1.98 11.26
CA SER A 23 18.85 1.58 11.94
C SER A 23 19.10 2.41 13.21
N GLU A 24 19.56 1.73 14.26
CA GLU A 24 19.96 2.31 15.54
C GLU A 24 21.48 2.12 15.76
N PRO A 25 22.15 2.92 16.62
CA PRO A 25 23.60 2.83 16.82
C PRO A 25 24.12 1.43 17.22
N GLU A 26 23.31 0.65 17.93
CA GLU A 26 23.64 -0.70 18.39
C GLU A 26 23.08 -1.81 17.48
N PHE A 27 22.20 -1.47 16.53
CA PHE A 27 21.54 -2.41 15.63
C PHE A 27 21.28 -1.78 14.26
N LEU A 28 22.10 -2.14 13.30
CA LEU A 28 22.00 -1.63 11.94
C LEU A 28 21.08 -2.51 11.10
N ILE A 29 20.16 -1.90 10.37
CA ILE A 29 19.35 -2.57 9.37
C ILE A 29 19.96 -2.27 8.00
N LEU A 30 20.47 -3.31 7.36
CA LEU A 30 21.30 -3.20 6.16
C LEU A 30 20.63 -3.88 4.97
N ARG A 31 20.67 -3.25 3.80
CA ARG A 31 20.28 -3.85 2.51
C ARG A 31 21.50 -3.98 1.59
N PRO A 32 21.78 -5.14 1.00
CA PRO A 32 22.94 -5.29 0.12
C PRO A 32 22.75 -4.49 -1.17
N LEU A 33 23.83 -3.93 -1.71
CA LEU A 33 23.77 -3.07 -2.91
C LEU A 33 23.16 -3.75 -4.14
N GLY A 34 23.34 -5.07 -4.27
CA GLY A 34 22.82 -5.86 -5.38
C GLY A 34 21.57 -6.70 -5.07
N GLY A 35 21.01 -6.59 -3.86
CA GLY A 35 19.87 -7.42 -3.42
C GLY A 35 18.59 -6.63 -3.17
N GLY A 36 17.49 -7.37 -3.05
CA GLY A 36 16.14 -6.83 -2.90
C GLY A 36 15.76 -6.54 -1.45
N ALA A 37 14.48 -6.26 -1.22
CA ALA A 37 13.93 -6.11 0.14
C ALA A 37 14.01 -7.43 0.94
N ASP A 38 13.96 -8.57 0.25
CA ASP A 38 14.07 -9.90 0.87
C ASP A 38 15.47 -10.18 1.45
N ASP A 39 16.49 -9.44 1.02
CA ASP A 39 17.88 -9.60 1.47
C ASP A 39 18.26 -8.66 2.63
N VAL A 40 17.29 -7.94 3.19
CA VAL A 40 17.53 -7.04 4.33
C VAL A 40 17.93 -7.84 5.56
N ALA A 41 18.98 -7.39 6.25
CA ALA A 41 19.51 -8.06 7.43
C ALA A 41 19.81 -7.06 8.56
N GLY A 42 19.53 -7.49 9.79
CA GLY A 42 20.01 -6.82 11.01
C GLY A 42 21.44 -7.23 11.35
N VAL A 43 22.28 -6.27 11.73
CA VAL A 43 23.67 -6.47 12.15
C VAL A 43 23.91 -5.73 13.46
N PHE A 44 24.46 -6.42 14.45
CA PHE A 44 24.88 -5.82 15.71
C PHE A 44 26.37 -5.43 15.61
N PRO A 45 26.73 -4.13 15.57
CA PRO A 45 28.13 -3.72 15.46
C PRO A 45 29.01 -4.15 16.66
N SER A 46 28.39 -4.54 17.78
CA SER A 46 29.06 -5.11 18.94
C SER A 46 29.48 -6.58 18.75
N LEU A 47 28.83 -7.31 17.84
CA LEU A 47 29.10 -8.73 17.57
C LEU A 47 29.79 -8.93 16.21
N GLU A 48 29.56 -8.02 15.27
CA GLU A 48 30.05 -8.11 13.90
C GLU A 48 30.83 -6.86 13.51
N GLN A 49 31.92 -7.05 12.76
CA GLN A 49 32.72 -5.94 12.26
C GLN A 49 31.97 -5.23 11.12
N VAL A 50 31.67 -3.94 11.35
CA VAL A 50 31.06 -3.04 10.37
C VAL A 50 32.02 -1.88 10.15
N GLU A 51 32.35 -1.61 8.88
CA GLU A 51 33.25 -0.53 8.48
C GLU A 51 32.58 0.35 7.42
N PRO A 52 32.87 1.67 7.38
CA PRO A 52 32.43 2.52 6.27
C PRO A 52 32.94 1.98 4.94
N ALA A 53 32.06 1.92 3.95
CA ALA A 53 32.41 1.58 2.58
C ALA A 53 32.25 2.81 1.69
N THR A 54 33.06 2.88 0.66
CA THR A 54 32.93 3.89 -0.40
C THR A 54 33.17 3.19 -1.72
N PHE A 55 32.48 3.63 -2.78
CA PHE A 55 32.88 3.21 -4.11
C PHE A 55 34.29 3.72 -4.40
N PRO A 56 35.19 2.86 -4.92
CA PRO A 56 36.50 3.33 -5.35
C PRO A 56 36.33 4.42 -6.41
N ALA A 57 37.18 5.45 -6.34
CA ALA A 57 37.21 6.46 -7.38
C ALA A 57 37.58 5.78 -8.72
N PRO A 58 36.96 6.18 -9.84
CA PRO A 58 37.33 5.64 -11.14
C PRO A 58 38.79 5.95 -11.46
N THR A 59 39.51 4.96 -11.97
CA THR A 59 40.90 5.04 -12.41
C THR A 59 40.99 5.10 -13.93
N THR A 60 42.17 5.43 -14.47
CA THR A 60 42.42 5.39 -15.92
C THR A 60 42.34 3.98 -16.51
N GLY A 61 42.33 2.93 -15.67
CA GLY A 61 42.09 1.54 -16.08
C GLY A 61 40.62 1.16 -16.12
N ASP A 62 39.73 1.94 -15.48
CA ASP A 62 38.27 1.73 -15.49
C ASP A 62 37.61 2.31 -16.76
N LEU A 63 38.36 2.38 -17.86
CA LEU A 63 37.82 2.69 -19.17
C LEU A 63 36.85 1.57 -19.55
N GLY A 64 35.57 1.77 -19.22
CA GLY A 64 34.51 0.87 -19.64
C GLY A 64 34.47 0.74 -21.16
N ASP A 65 34.07 -0.43 -21.63
CA ASP A 65 33.87 -0.64 -23.06
C ASP A 65 32.53 -0.03 -23.54
N ALA A 66 32.38 0.13 -24.86
CA ALA A 66 31.18 0.70 -25.46
C ALA A 66 29.90 -0.10 -25.14
N SER A 67 30.00 -1.42 -24.94
CA SER A 67 28.88 -2.28 -24.56
C SER A 67 28.45 -2.01 -23.11
N SER A 68 29.40 -1.92 -22.18
CA SER A 68 29.16 -1.58 -20.77
C SER A 68 28.51 -0.20 -20.62
N ALA A 69 29.01 0.80 -21.35
CA ALA A 69 28.38 2.12 -21.42
C ALA A 69 26.97 2.07 -22.05
N GLY A 70 26.79 1.24 -23.09
CA GLY A 70 25.50 0.98 -23.73
C GLY A 70 24.49 0.34 -22.77
N LEU A 71 24.93 -0.63 -21.96
CA LEU A 71 24.13 -1.29 -20.94
C LEU A 71 23.74 -0.32 -19.82
N LEU A 72 24.69 0.45 -19.27
CA LEU A 72 24.39 1.47 -18.26
C LEU A 72 23.39 2.50 -18.78
N ARG A 73 23.60 3.02 -20.01
CA ARG A 73 22.66 3.94 -20.65
C ARG A 73 21.28 3.31 -20.79
N THR A 74 21.20 2.04 -21.16
CA THR A 74 19.92 1.32 -21.31
C THR A 74 19.26 1.11 -19.95
N ALA A 75 20.01 0.69 -18.95
CA ALA A 75 19.55 0.51 -17.57
C ALA A 75 19.04 1.83 -16.99
N LEU A 76 19.75 2.95 -17.17
CA LEU A 76 19.29 4.27 -16.76
C LEU A 76 18.02 4.67 -17.53
N ARG A 77 17.96 4.46 -18.85
CA ARG A 77 16.74 4.75 -19.63
C ARG A 77 15.54 3.94 -19.18
N ILE A 78 15.72 2.67 -18.81
CA ILE A 78 14.66 1.81 -18.28
C ILE A 78 14.30 2.25 -16.85
N GLY A 79 15.30 2.51 -16.00
CA GLY A 79 15.12 2.95 -14.62
C GLY A 79 14.47 4.33 -14.51
N PHE A 80 14.67 5.22 -15.49
CA PHE A 80 14.01 6.51 -15.53
C PHE A 80 12.65 6.49 -16.25
N ARG A 81 12.30 5.41 -16.99
CA ARG A 81 10.94 5.27 -17.54
C ARG A 81 9.88 5.21 -16.44
N SER A 82 10.23 4.73 -15.24
CA SER A 82 9.33 4.71 -14.08
C SER A 82 9.16 6.06 -13.38
N SER A 83 9.93 7.08 -13.74
CA SER A 83 9.88 8.41 -13.12
C SER A 83 9.62 9.55 -14.11
N ALA A 84 9.65 9.28 -15.41
CA ALA A 84 9.50 10.30 -16.45
C ALA A 84 8.04 10.59 -16.86
N GLY A 85 7.07 9.82 -16.38
CA GLY A 85 5.64 10.06 -16.59
C GLY A 85 5.07 11.04 -15.56
N PRO A 86 3.88 11.63 -15.81
CA PRO A 86 3.19 12.48 -14.81
C PRO A 86 2.76 11.72 -13.55
N PHE A 87 2.84 10.39 -13.58
CA PHE A 87 2.45 9.48 -12.51
C PHE A 87 3.56 8.43 -12.33
N ARG A 88 3.97 8.19 -11.09
CA ARG A 88 5.10 7.31 -10.73
C ARG A 88 4.75 5.83 -10.82
N SER A 89 3.47 5.49 -10.62
CA SER A 89 2.98 4.11 -10.64
C SER A 89 2.89 3.50 -12.04
N LEU A 90 2.73 4.32 -13.10
CA LEU A 90 2.35 3.80 -14.43
C LEU A 90 3.34 2.85 -15.08
N ALA A 91 4.63 2.96 -14.78
CA ALA A 91 5.59 2.01 -15.31
C ALA A 91 5.59 0.66 -14.58
N GLY A 92 4.96 0.60 -13.40
CA GLY A 92 4.86 -0.59 -12.56
C GLY A 92 3.54 -1.34 -12.68
N ILE A 93 2.51 -0.75 -13.32
CA ILE A 93 1.23 -1.42 -13.53
C ILE A 93 1.25 -2.29 -14.79
N ALA A 94 0.50 -3.39 -14.76
CA ALA A 94 0.31 -4.34 -15.85
C ALA A 94 -1.10 -4.28 -16.46
N VAL A 95 -1.74 -3.11 -16.34
CA VAL A 95 -3.01 -2.78 -17.00
C VAL A 95 -2.82 -1.51 -17.82
N GLU A 96 -3.57 -1.38 -18.91
CA GLU A 96 -3.64 -0.14 -19.70
C GLU A 96 -4.95 0.58 -19.36
N PRO A 97 -4.95 1.60 -18.47
CA PRO A 97 -6.15 2.32 -18.13
C PRO A 97 -6.68 3.13 -19.31
N ARG A 98 -8.00 3.22 -19.41
CA ARG A 98 -8.67 4.10 -20.36
C ARG A 98 -8.55 5.55 -19.92
N ALA A 99 -8.64 6.48 -20.87
CA ALA A 99 -8.49 7.92 -20.61
C ALA A 99 -9.36 8.44 -19.44
N TYR A 100 -10.62 7.98 -19.33
CA TYR A 100 -11.50 8.42 -18.24
C TYR A 100 -11.05 7.92 -16.86
N GLN A 101 -10.39 6.77 -16.77
CA GLN A 101 -9.94 6.17 -15.51
C GLN A 101 -8.81 6.96 -14.84
N TYR A 102 -8.17 7.88 -15.58
CA TYR A 102 -7.21 8.82 -15.03
C TYR A 102 -7.87 10.02 -14.33
N VAL A 103 -9.16 10.30 -14.58
CA VAL A 103 -9.83 11.47 -14.00
C VAL A 103 -9.88 11.38 -12.47
N PRO A 104 -10.31 10.26 -11.85
CA PRO A 104 -10.28 10.12 -10.39
C PRO A 104 -8.86 10.23 -9.82
N LEU A 105 -7.86 9.68 -10.51
CA LEU A 105 -6.45 9.81 -10.13
C LEU A 105 -6.00 11.28 -10.09
N MET A 106 -6.28 12.03 -11.15
CA MET A 106 -5.94 13.46 -11.20
C MET A 106 -6.65 14.29 -10.13
N LEU A 107 -7.90 13.93 -9.78
CA LEU A 107 -8.64 14.57 -8.70
C LEU A 107 -8.08 14.22 -7.32
N ALA A 108 -7.70 12.96 -7.11
CA ALA A 108 -7.09 12.50 -5.87
C ALA A 108 -5.76 13.23 -5.60
N LEU A 109 -4.88 13.32 -6.59
CA LEU A 109 -3.56 13.95 -6.45
C LEU A 109 -3.58 15.48 -6.25
N ARG A 110 -4.75 16.11 -6.35
CA ARG A 110 -4.92 17.53 -6.00
C ARG A 110 -5.22 17.74 -4.51
N GLN A 111 -5.41 16.66 -3.76
CA GLN A 111 -5.74 16.70 -2.34
C GLN A 111 -4.51 16.31 -1.54
N GLU A 112 -4.27 17.02 -0.43
CA GLU A 112 -3.22 16.63 0.52
C GLU A 112 -3.54 15.27 1.15
N ARG A 113 -4.82 15.05 1.49
CA ARG A 113 -5.35 13.77 1.95
C ARG A 113 -6.49 13.35 1.05
N VAL A 114 -6.34 12.21 0.39
CA VAL A 114 -7.29 11.74 -0.63
C VAL A 114 -8.58 11.30 0.04
N ARG A 115 -9.68 12.00 -0.24
CA ARG A 115 -11.04 11.63 0.15
C ARG A 115 -11.94 11.74 -1.07
N ILE A 116 -12.21 10.60 -1.70
CA ILE A 116 -12.93 10.56 -2.97
C ILE A 116 -13.96 9.44 -2.99
N LEU A 117 -15.09 9.70 -3.63
CA LEU A 117 -16.12 8.72 -3.94
C LEU A 117 -16.10 8.46 -5.45
N ILE A 118 -15.85 7.22 -5.84
CA ILE A 118 -15.92 6.73 -7.20
C ILE A 118 -17.27 6.02 -7.36
N SER A 119 -18.17 6.63 -8.13
CA SER A 119 -19.57 6.20 -8.26
C SER A 119 -20.01 6.00 -9.71
N ASP A 120 -19.10 5.58 -10.59
CA ASP A 120 -19.41 5.28 -11.99
C ASP A 120 -20.34 4.07 -12.14
N ASP A 121 -20.82 3.82 -13.36
CA ASP A 121 -21.70 2.67 -13.61
C ASP A 121 -21.00 1.32 -13.38
N VAL A 122 -21.81 0.28 -13.21
CA VAL A 122 -21.33 -1.09 -13.04
C VAL A 122 -20.56 -1.53 -14.29
N GLY A 123 -19.39 -2.14 -14.09
CA GLY A 123 -18.57 -2.66 -15.19
C GLY A 123 -17.66 -1.65 -15.90
N ILE A 124 -17.67 -0.38 -15.48
CA ILE A 124 -16.80 0.68 -16.07
C ILE A 124 -15.34 0.57 -15.61
N GLY A 125 -15.06 -0.19 -14.54
CA GLY A 125 -13.70 -0.45 -14.06
C GLY A 125 -13.31 0.34 -12.81
N LYS A 126 -14.26 0.57 -11.88
CA LYS A 126 -14.03 1.26 -10.60
C LYS A 126 -12.90 0.64 -9.76
N THR A 127 -12.75 -0.67 -9.80
CA THR A 127 -11.64 -1.39 -9.15
C THR A 127 -10.28 -0.95 -9.70
N VAL A 128 -10.19 -0.75 -11.03
CA VAL A 128 -8.97 -0.26 -11.67
C VAL A 128 -8.72 1.21 -11.29
N GLU A 129 -9.75 2.04 -11.23
CA GLU A 129 -9.61 3.46 -10.83
C GLU A 129 -9.13 3.60 -9.38
N ALA A 130 -9.72 2.85 -8.46
CA ALA A 130 -9.28 2.82 -7.06
C ALA A 130 -7.86 2.23 -6.92
N GLY A 131 -7.56 1.17 -7.68
CA GLY A 131 -6.22 0.59 -7.75
C GLY A 131 -5.17 1.54 -8.29
N LEU A 132 -5.49 2.38 -9.27
CA LEU A 132 -4.59 3.41 -9.81
C LEU A 132 -4.23 4.46 -8.75
N ILE A 133 -5.23 4.95 -8.02
CA ILE A 133 -4.98 5.90 -6.92
C ILE A 133 -4.11 5.24 -5.85
N ALA A 134 -4.42 4.00 -5.46
CA ALA A 134 -3.65 3.30 -4.45
C ALA A 134 -2.21 3.04 -4.88
N ALA A 135 -2.00 2.56 -6.10
CA ALA A 135 -0.68 2.33 -6.66
C ALA A 135 0.15 3.62 -6.72
N GLU A 136 -0.46 4.75 -7.07
CA GLU A 136 0.24 6.04 -7.09
C GLU A 136 0.62 6.52 -5.69
N LEU A 137 -0.30 6.49 -4.72
CA LEU A 137 -0.01 6.90 -3.34
C LEU A 137 1.08 6.03 -2.70
N LEU A 138 1.06 4.72 -2.97
CA LEU A 138 2.10 3.80 -2.53
C LEU A 138 3.44 4.08 -3.22
N ALA A 139 3.44 4.37 -4.53
CA ALA A 139 4.65 4.68 -5.28
C ALA A 139 5.27 6.02 -4.86
N GLN A 140 4.46 7.01 -4.51
CA GLN A 140 4.91 8.31 -4.01
C GLN A 140 5.44 8.24 -2.58
N GLY A 141 4.95 7.28 -1.79
CA GLY A 141 5.29 7.10 -0.38
C GLY A 141 4.35 7.84 0.58
N ASP A 142 3.27 8.42 0.05
CA ASP A 142 2.20 9.07 0.83
C ASP A 142 1.42 8.06 1.67
N ALA A 143 1.38 6.80 1.22
CA ALA A 143 0.95 5.66 2.00
C ALA A 143 2.01 4.54 1.93
N LYS A 144 2.15 3.77 3.00
CA LYS A 144 3.00 2.56 3.08
C LYS A 144 2.16 1.29 3.22
N ARG A 145 0.94 1.40 3.73
CA ARG A 145 0.01 0.31 3.96
C ARG A 145 -1.36 0.58 3.34
N LEU A 146 -2.00 -0.48 2.87
CA LEU A 146 -3.30 -0.46 2.20
C LEU A 146 -4.24 -1.48 2.83
N ALA A 147 -5.47 -1.06 3.14
CA ALA A 147 -6.58 -1.95 3.41
C ALA A 147 -7.70 -1.77 2.39
N VAL A 148 -8.14 -2.88 1.78
CA VAL A 148 -9.37 -2.91 0.98
C VAL A 148 -10.47 -3.58 1.80
N LEU A 149 -11.55 -2.86 2.07
CA LEU A 149 -12.75 -3.38 2.71
C LEU A 149 -13.78 -3.74 1.64
N CYS A 150 -14.13 -5.02 1.53
CA CYS A 150 -15.10 -5.47 0.54
C CYS A 150 -16.04 -6.58 1.07
N SER A 151 -17.00 -7.00 0.27
CA SER A 151 -17.78 -8.21 0.59
C SER A 151 -16.86 -9.46 0.51
N PRO A 152 -17.16 -10.54 1.25
CA PRO A 152 -16.37 -11.79 1.14
C PRO A 152 -16.29 -12.32 -0.29
N ALA A 153 -17.36 -12.14 -1.09
CA ALA A 153 -17.44 -12.63 -2.46
C ALA A 153 -16.48 -11.89 -3.43
N LEU A 154 -16.13 -10.64 -3.13
CA LEU A 154 -15.24 -9.83 -3.95
C LEU A 154 -13.77 -9.89 -3.49
N ALA A 155 -13.48 -10.50 -2.34
CA ALA A 155 -12.15 -10.44 -1.74
C ALA A 155 -11.07 -11.09 -2.60
N GLU A 156 -11.33 -12.29 -3.13
CA GLU A 156 -10.40 -12.98 -4.04
C GLU A 156 -10.22 -12.22 -5.35
N GLN A 157 -11.29 -11.64 -5.90
CA GLN A 157 -11.21 -10.80 -7.09
C GLN A 157 -10.33 -9.56 -6.83
N TRP A 158 -10.53 -8.87 -5.71
CA TRP A 158 -9.70 -7.72 -5.34
C TRP A 158 -8.23 -8.09 -5.21
N GLN A 159 -7.92 -9.20 -4.54
CA GLN A 159 -6.54 -9.68 -4.42
C GLN A 159 -5.94 -9.97 -5.78
N ALA A 160 -6.66 -10.67 -6.66
CA ALA A 160 -6.21 -10.96 -8.01
C ALA A 160 -5.97 -9.68 -8.81
N GLU A 161 -6.89 -8.72 -8.77
CA GLU A 161 -6.73 -7.44 -9.49
C GLU A 161 -5.54 -6.63 -8.97
N LEU A 162 -5.36 -6.52 -7.64
CA LEU A 162 -4.21 -5.85 -7.04
C LEU A 162 -2.88 -6.50 -7.47
N ARG A 163 -2.83 -7.82 -7.46
CA ARG A 163 -1.62 -8.58 -7.82
C ARG A 163 -1.32 -8.51 -9.31
N GLU A 164 -2.28 -8.87 -10.13
CA GLU A 164 -2.09 -9.02 -11.59
C GLU A 164 -1.95 -7.69 -12.29
N LYS A 165 -2.67 -6.64 -11.86
CA LYS A 165 -2.67 -5.35 -12.56
C LYS A 165 -1.74 -4.33 -11.92
N PHE A 166 -1.49 -4.41 -10.61
CA PHE A 166 -0.74 -3.39 -9.89
C PHE A 166 0.52 -3.92 -9.19
N GLY A 167 0.77 -5.24 -9.22
CA GLY A 167 1.92 -5.84 -8.53
C GLY A 167 1.84 -5.71 -7.01
N ILE A 168 0.64 -5.52 -6.45
CA ILE A 168 0.41 -5.37 -5.01
C ILE A 168 -0.02 -6.73 -4.45
N ASP A 169 0.90 -7.43 -3.79
CA ASP A 169 0.61 -8.70 -3.12
C ASP A 169 -0.07 -8.47 -1.76
N ALA A 170 -1.40 -8.47 -1.75
CA ALA A 170 -2.20 -8.31 -0.54
C ALA A 170 -2.61 -9.65 0.08
N GLU A 171 -2.64 -9.74 1.41
CA GLU A 171 -3.16 -10.91 2.12
C GLU A 171 -4.69 -10.83 2.32
N LEU A 172 -5.37 -11.96 2.12
CA LEU A 172 -6.80 -12.07 2.38
C LEU A 172 -7.07 -12.24 3.87
N VAL A 173 -7.79 -11.29 4.47
CA VAL A 173 -8.22 -11.33 5.87
C VAL A 173 -9.71 -11.69 5.92
N LEU A 174 -9.96 -12.99 5.90
CA LEU A 174 -11.27 -13.62 5.96
C LEU A 174 -11.39 -14.43 7.25
N THR A 175 -12.62 -14.79 7.63
CA THR A 175 -12.85 -15.70 8.77
C THR A 175 -12.14 -17.04 8.59
N SER A 176 -11.96 -17.50 7.34
CA SER A 176 -11.28 -18.75 6.99
C SER A 176 -9.74 -18.64 7.03
N THR A 177 -9.17 -17.47 6.72
CA THR A 177 -7.72 -17.28 6.58
C THR A 177 -7.05 -16.70 7.82
N VAL A 178 -7.79 -15.97 8.66
CA VAL A 178 -7.25 -15.23 9.81
C VAL A 178 -6.41 -16.12 10.74
N ARG A 179 -6.88 -17.33 11.09
CA ARG A 179 -6.13 -18.24 11.99
C ARG A 179 -4.78 -18.66 11.41
N ARG A 180 -4.65 -18.70 10.08
CA ARG A 180 -3.38 -18.97 9.41
C ARG A 180 -2.44 -17.78 9.54
N LEU A 181 -2.97 -16.57 9.33
CA LEU A 181 -2.20 -15.32 9.42
C LEU A 181 -1.74 -15.05 10.86
N GLU A 182 -2.63 -15.22 11.84
CA GLU A 182 -2.34 -15.03 13.27
C GLU A 182 -1.23 -15.97 13.78
N ARG A 183 -1.13 -17.20 13.24
CA ARG A 183 -0.06 -18.15 13.62
C ARG A 183 1.35 -17.66 13.24
N GLY A 184 1.45 -16.73 12.30
CA GLY A 184 2.73 -16.15 11.88
C GLY A 184 3.14 -14.91 12.68
N LEU A 185 2.29 -14.42 13.59
CA LEU A 185 2.52 -13.19 14.34
C LEU A 185 3.36 -13.44 15.59
N MET A 186 4.19 -12.45 15.93
CA MET A 186 4.85 -12.39 17.23
C MET A 186 3.84 -12.01 18.33
N MET A 187 4.23 -12.17 19.59
CA MET A 187 3.39 -11.79 20.73
C MET A 187 3.08 -10.28 20.68
N ASN A 188 1.79 -9.93 20.73
CA ASN A 188 1.28 -8.55 20.61
C ASN A 188 1.52 -7.85 19.26
N GLU A 189 1.94 -8.57 18.21
CA GLU A 189 2.03 -8.00 16.86
C GLU A 189 0.65 -8.00 16.19
N SER A 190 0.27 -6.88 15.57
CA SER A 190 -0.99 -6.83 14.82
C SER A 190 -0.82 -7.39 13.41
N LEU A 191 -1.84 -8.11 12.94
CA LEU A 191 -1.95 -8.54 11.55
C LEU A 191 -1.81 -7.37 10.56
N PHE A 192 -2.37 -6.20 10.90
CA PHE A 192 -2.38 -5.01 10.05
C PHE A 192 -1.06 -4.22 10.09
N GLU A 193 -0.16 -4.56 11.01
CA GLU A 193 1.22 -4.05 11.03
C GLU A 193 2.15 -5.00 10.27
N ARG A 194 1.99 -6.32 10.49
CA ARG A 194 2.81 -7.34 9.84
C ARG A 194 2.63 -7.38 8.32
N TYR A 195 1.38 -7.29 7.87
CA TYR A 195 1.04 -7.37 6.45
C TYR A 195 0.65 -5.98 5.95
N PRO A 196 1.51 -5.31 5.14
CA PRO A 196 1.27 -3.92 4.75
C PRO A 196 0.08 -3.78 3.82
N TYR A 197 -0.26 -4.81 3.04
CA TYR A 197 -1.37 -4.80 2.09
C TYR A 197 -2.35 -5.92 2.45
N VAL A 198 -3.60 -5.55 2.72
CA VAL A 198 -4.64 -6.50 3.12
C VAL A 198 -5.95 -6.25 2.39
N VAL A 199 -6.64 -7.33 2.06
CA VAL A 199 -8.04 -7.30 1.62
C VAL A 199 -8.87 -7.92 2.73
N VAL A 200 -9.65 -7.09 3.43
CA VAL A 200 -10.40 -7.46 4.62
C VAL A 200 -11.87 -7.56 4.28
N SER A 201 -12.46 -8.72 4.58
CA SER A 201 -13.91 -8.87 4.43
C SER A 201 -14.64 -8.02 5.47
N THR A 202 -15.67 -7.30 5.02
CA THR A 202 -16.59 -6.59 5.93
C THR A 202 -17.28 -7.50 6.93
N ASP A 203 -17.38 -8.81 6.67
CA ASP A 203 -17.91 -9.80 7.63
C ASP A 203 -16.92 -10.12 8.74
N PHE A 204 -15.62 -10.07 8.46
CA PHE A 204 -14.56 -10.28 9.44
C PHE A 204 -14.61 -9.24 10.56
N ILE A 205 -14.86 -7.98 10.19
CA ILE A 205 -14.93 -6.82 11.09
C ILE A 205 -16.35 -6.55 11.66
N LYS A 206 -17.27 -7.53 11.55
CA LYS A 206 -18.57 -7.48 12.25
C LYS A 206 -18.46 -7.69 13.76
N SER A 207 -17.46 -8.46 14.21
CA SER A 207 -17.18 -8.65 15.63
C SER A 207 -16.64 -7.35 16.24
N ASP A 208 -17.14 -6.96 17.41
CA ASP A 208 -16.71 -5.74 18.10
C ASP A 208 -15.21 -5.77 18.44
N LEU A 209 -14.68 -6.95 18.78
CA LEU A 209 -13.25 -7.14 19.05
C LEU A 209 -12.42 -6.84 17.80
N ARG A 210 -12.73 -7.50 16.67
CA ARG A 210 -12.01 -7.35 15.40
C ARG A 210 -12.15 -5.96 14.81
N ARG A 211 -13.31 -5.34 14.97
CA ARG A 211 -13.53 -3.96 14.55
C ARG A 211 -12.64 -3.00 15.33
N SER A 212 -12.55 -3.18 16.64
CA SER A 212 -11.74 -2.31 17.51
C SER A 212 -10.26 -2.47 17.19
N GLU A 213 -9.80 -3.71 17.02
CA GLU A 213 -8.44 -4.02 16.57
C GLU A 213 -8.12 -3.36 15.22
N PHE A 214 -8.98 -3.55 14.21
CA PHE A 214 -8.80 -2.94 12.90
C PHE A 214 -8.78 -1.42 12.98
N LEU A 215 -9.67 -0.80 13.75
CA LEU A 215 -9.69 0.67 13.88
C LEU A 215 -8.40 1.23 14.49
N ASN A 216 -7.86 0.55 15.50
CA ASN A 216 -6.63 0.96 16.17
C ASN A 216 -5.41 0.82 15.25
N GLN A 217 -5.35 -0.26 14.47
CA GLN A 217 -4.18 -0.61 13.64
C GLN A 217 -4.44 -0.44 12.15
N CYS A 218 -5.43 0.38 11.79
CA CYS A 218 -5.85 0.52 10.41
C CYS A 218 -4.77 1.19 9.56
N PRO A 219 -4.53 0.70 8.32
CA PRO A 219 -3.71 1.39 7.36
C PRO A 219 -4.13 2.83 7.08
N GLU A 220 -3.14 3.65 6.70
CA GLU A 220 -3.29 5.05 6.31
C GLU A 220 -4.02 5.23 4.97
N LEU A 221 -4.04 4.21 4.11
CA LEU A 221 -4.84 4.16 2.90
C LEU A 221 -5.89 3.06 3.00
N VAL A 222 -7.17 3.46 2.90
CA VAL A 222 -8.31 2.56 2.95
C VAL A 222 -9.18 2.73 1.71
N ILE A 223 -9.43 1.62 1.02
CA ILE A 223 -10.44 1.51 -0.03
C ILE A 223 -11.66 0.80 0.57
N VAL A 224 -12.85 1.33 0.34
CA VAL A 224 -14.10 0.69 0.77
C VAL A 224 -14.97 0.46 -0.44
N ASP A 225 -15.08 -0.81 -0.82
CA ASP A 225 -15.92 -1.25 -1.90
C ASP A 225 -17.36 -1.51 -1.44
N GLU A 226 -18.30 -1.37 -2.37
CA GLU A 226 -19.74 -1.42 -2.13
C GLU A 226 -20.19 -0.50 -0.98
N ALA A 227 -19.66 0.73 -0.99
CA ALA A 227 -19.94 1.73 0.05
C ALA A 227 -21.45 2.03 0.21
N HIS A 228 -22.27 1.85 -0.84
CA HIS A 228 -23.73 1.94 -0.77
C HIS A 228 -24.34 0.99 0.27
N THR A 229 -23.72 -0.16 0.58
CA THR A 229 -24.23 -1.10 1.59
C THR A 229 -24.13 -0.57 3.02
N SER A 230 -23.40 0.53 3.21
CA SER A 230 -23.27 1.23 4.50
C SER A 230 -24.32 2.32 4.68
N VAL A 231 -25.10 2.62 3.62
CA VAL A 231 -26.10 3.69 3.59
C VAL A 231 -27.39 3.08 3.04
N SER A 232 -28.25 2.52 3.90
CA SER A 232 -29.54 1.98 3.43
C SER A 232 -30.75 2.61 4.13
N ASP A 233 -31.69 2.97 3.26
CA ASP A 233 -33.06 3.40 3.48
C ASP A 233 -33.90 2.42 4.31
N ASP A 234 -34.94 2.96 4.94
CA ASP A 234 -36.01 2.25 5.65
C ASP A 234 -36.52 1.00 4.90
N ALA A 235 -36.05 -0.19 5.32
CA ALA A 235 -36.75 -1.46 5.11
C ALA A 235 -36.34 -2.45 6.21
N LYS A 236 -37.31 -3.22 6.69
CA LYS A 236 -37.34 -3.91 7.99
C LYS A 236 -36.42 -5.15 8.12
N VAL A 237 -35.34 -5.25 7.35
CA VAL A 237 -34.41 -6.40 7.39
C VAL A 237 -32.96 -5.89 7.34
N GLY A 238 -32.17 -6.12 8.39
CA GLY A 238 -30.72 -5.87 8.39
C GLY A 238 -30.19 -4.59 9.06
N LYS A 239 -31.03 -3.76 9.70
CA LYS A 239 -30.64 -2.47 10.34
C LYS A 239 -29.35 -2.50 11.16
N ARG A 240 -29.10 -3.58 11.91
CA ARG A 240 -27.90 -3.71 12.76
C ARG A 240 -26.61 -3.81 11.94
N SER A 241 -26.61 -4.55 10.83
CA SER A 241 -25.41 -4.73 9.99
C SER A 241 -25.10 -3.46 9.21
N THR A 242 -26.11 -2.79 8.65
CA THR A 242 -25.94 -1.48 7.99
C THR A 242 -25.39 -0.45 8.97
N HIS A 243 -25.99 -0.34 10.17
CA HIS A 243 -25.52 0.59 11.19
C HIS A 243 -24.09 0.32 11.64
N GLN A 244 -23.67 -0.95 11.76
CA GLN A 244 -22.30 -1.32 12.11
C GLN A 244 -21.29 -0.92 11.01
N ARG A 245 -21.65 -1.05 9.73
CA ARG A 245 -20.80 -0.62 8.61
C ARG A 245 -20.71 0.90 8.53
N TYR A 246 -21.83 1.59 8.69
CA TYR A 246 -21.87 3.05 8.76
C TYR A 246 -20.99 3.58 9.90
N GLU A 247 -21.14 3.04 11.11
CA GLU A 247 -20.32 3.41 12.28
C GLU A 247 -18.84 3.12 12.06
N LEU A 248 -18.50 1.99 11.43
CA LEU A 248 -17.13 1.70 11.04
C LEU A 248 -16.59 2.79 10.10
N LEU A 249 -17.30 3.09 9.02
CA LEU A 249 -16.86 4.11 8.07
C LEU A 249 -16.71 5.48 8.72
N ARG A 250 -17.67 5.87 9.55
CA ARG A 250 -17.62 7.12 10.31
C ARG A 250 -16.36 7.18 11.19
N LYS A 251 -16.00 6.09 11.86
CA LYS A 251 -14.78 6.02 12.70
C LYS A 251 -13.49 6.03 11.86
N LEU A 252 -13.48 5.36 10.71
CA LEU A 252 -12.35 5.43 9.77
C LEU A 252 -12.18 6.87 9.25
N ALA A 253 -13.28 7.51 8.90
CA ALA A 253 -13.36 8.88 8.39
C ALA A 253 -13.01 9.95 9.45
N ALA A 254 -13.12 9.63 10.73
CA ALA A 254 -12.81 10.54 11.84
C ALA A 254 -11.31 10.84 11.96
N ASN A 255 -10.44 10.00 11.38
CA ASN A 255 -9.01 10.28 11.29
C ASN A 255 -8.75 11.18 10.07
N PRO A 256 -8.31 12.45 10.24
CA PRO A 256 -8.12 13.38 9.14
C PRO A 256 -6.90 13.05 8.27
N ASP A 257 -5.91 12.33 8.80
CA ASP A 257 -4.68 11.97 8.09
C ASP A 257 -4.85 10.73 7.20
N ARG A 258 -6.05 10.13 7.18
CA ARG A 258 -6.32 8.90 6.43
C ARG A 258 -6.77 9.19 5.01
N HIS A 259 -6.14 8.54 4.05
CA HIS A 259 -6.64 8.45 2.69
C HIS A 259 -7.82 7.46 2.65
N LEU A 260 -8.96 7.92 2.17
CA LEU A 260 -10.19 7.15 2.12
C LEU A 260 -10.79 7.22 0.71
N ILE A 261 -10.81 6.07 0.03
CA ILE A 261 -11.37 5.91 -1.30
C ILE A 261 -12.64 5.08 -1.15
N LEU A 262 -13.79 5.70 -1.41
CA LEU A 262 -15.07 5.01 -1.40
C LEU A 262 -15.42 4.60 -2.82
N VAL A 263 -15.73 3.33 -3.02
CA VAL A 263 -16.11 2.75 -4.30
C VAL A 263 -17.53 2.23 -4.17
N THR A 264 -18.39 2.62 -5.10
CA THR A 264 -19.77 2.14 -5.13
C THR A 264 -20.30 2.11 -6.55
N ALA A 265 -21.17 1.16 -6.85
CA ALA A 265 -22.11 1.36 -7.96
C ALA A 265 -22.99 2.59 -7.67
N THR A 266 -23.46 3.24 -8.73
CA THR A 266 -24.44 4.34 -8.66
C THR A 266 -25.54 3.98 -7.64
N PRO A 267 -25.71 4.76 -6.57
CA PRO A 267 -26.69 4.42 -5.55
C PRO A 267 -28.10 4.57 -6.13
N HIS A 268 -28.84 3.47 -6.12
CA HIS A 268 -30.18 3.34 -6.68
C HIS A 268 -31.22 4.32 -6.06
N SER A 269 -30.96 4.94 -4.91
CA SER A 269 -32.01 5.65 -4.15
C SER A 269 -32.02 7.18 -4.23
N GLY A 270 -31.07 7.83 -4.92
CA GLY A 270 -31.12 9.28 -5.15
C GLY A 270 -31.10 10.17 -3.88
N LYS A 271 -30.74 9.64 -2.71
CA LYS A 271 -30.65 10.39 -1.45
C LYS A 271 -29.20 10.75 -1.13
N GLU A 272 -28.84 11.99 -1.44
CA GLU A 272 -27.49 12.55 -1.24
C GLU A 272 -27.06 12.64 0.23
N GLU A 273 -27.99 12.77 1.18
CA GLU A 273 -27.67 13.03 2.60
C GLU A 273 -26.84 11.92 3.25
N GLY A 274 -27.14 10.65 2.94
CA GLY A 274 -26.40 9.52 3.50
C GLY A 274 -24.96 9.47 3.02
N PHE A 275 -24.69 9.92 1.79
CA PHE A 275 -23.34 10.02 1.23
C PHE A 275 -22.61 11.27 1.71
N ARG A 276 -23.30 12.41 1.88
CA ARG A 276 -22.68 13.62 2.46
C ARG A 276 -22.12 13.36 3.85
N ASN A 277 -22.85 12.63 4.70
CA ASN A 277 -22.37 12.23 6.02
C ASN A 277 -21.15 11.28 5.98
N LEU A 278 -20.85 10.65 4.84
CA LEU A 278 -19.65 9.83 4.65
C LEU A 278 -18.44 10.65 4.14
N LEU A 279 -18.70 11.80 3.51
CA LEU A 279 -17.67 12.66 2.92
C LEU A 279 -17.09 13.68 3.93
N GLY A 280 -17.77 13.90 5.07
CA GLY A 280 -17.38 14.85 6.10
C GLY A 280 -18.18 16.13 6.01
#